data_AF-A0A3G8GN18-F1
#
_entry.id   AF-A0A3G8GN18-F1
#
_cell.length_a   1.000
_cell.length_b   1.000
_cell.length_c   1.000
_cell.angle_alpha   90.00
_cell.angle_beta   90.00
_cell.angle_gamma   90.00
#
_symmetry.space_group_name_H-M   'P 1'
#
loop_
_entity.id
_entity.type
_entity.pdbx_description
1 polymer ?
#
loop_
_entity_poly.entity_id
_entity_poly.type
_entity_poly.pdbx_seq_one_letter_code
_entity_poly.pdbx_strand_id
1 'polypeptide(L)'
;MALATPSAAERPEQIFFNDPVLDRLMGVTLALAAEVHMLRERVRDLEEARGPGLPDAAARRDDAAAFAAHVLEPLLGRQSARGPL
;
A
#
# COMPACT_ATOMS: atom_id res chain seq x y z
N MET A 1 3.48 -27.66 -25.64
CA MET A 1 2.69 -27.53 -24.40
C MET A 1 2.72 -26.07 -23.98
N ALA A 2 1.64 -25.33 -24.26
CA ALA A 2 1.49 -23.96 -23.78
C ALA A 2 1.20 -24.02 -22.27
N LEU A 3 2.03 -23.37 -21.46
CA LEU A 3 1.77 -23.19 -20.03
C LEU A 3 0.56 -22.27 -19.91
N ALA A 4 -0.57 -22.80 -19.46
CA ALA A 4 -1.74 -22.01 -19.12
C ALA A 4 -1.32 -21.02 -18.03
N THR A 5 -1.30 -19.74 -18.37
CA THR A 5 -1.24 -18.65 -17.40
C THR A 5 -2.42 -18.87 -16.45
N PRO A 6 -2.20 -19.04 -15.13
CA PRO A 6 -3.33 -19.15 -14.22
C PRO A 6 -4.16 -17.89 -14.39
N SER A 7 -5.40 -18.02 -14.87
CA SER A 7 -6.36 -16.93 -14.77
C SER A 7 -6.34 -16.53 -13.31
N ALA A 8 -6.12 -15.25 -13.00
CA ALA A 8 -6.22 -14.74 -11.65
C ALA A 8 -7.58 -15.20 -11.12
N ALA A 9 -7.59 -16.29 -10.35
CA ALA A 9 -8.81 -16.84 -9.83
C ALA A 9 -9.43 -15.70 -9.03
N GLU A 10 -10.62 -15.27 -9.43
CA GLU A 10 -11.38 -14.22 -8.74
C GLU A 10 -11.49 -14.66 -7.29
N ARG A 11 -10.58 -14.16 -6.45
CA ARG A 11 -10.70 -14.30 -5.02
C ARG A 11 -11.87 -13.41 -4.63
N PRO A 12 -12.79 -13.89 -3.78
CA PRO A 12 -13.87 -13.05 -3.31
C PRO A 12 -13.28 -11.74 -2.79
N GLU A 13 -13.87 -10.63 -3.24
CA GLU A 13 -13.48 -9.29 -2.85
C GLU A 13 -13.45 -9.23 -1.32
N GLN A 14 -12.39 -8.65 -0.76
CA GLN A 14 -12.29 -8.50 0.68
C GLN A 14 -13.34 -7.48 1.13
N ILE A 15 -14.35 -7.96 1.86
CA ILE A 15 -15.41 -7.11 2.41
C ILE A 15 -14.95 -6.56 3.77
N PHE A 16 -14.80 -5.25 3.85
CA PHE A 16 -14.51 -4.45 5.05
C PHE A 16 -15.79 -3.94 5.71
N PHE A 17 -16.81 -3.60 4.92
CA PHE A 17 -18.05 -2.99 5.40
C PHE A 17 -19.30 -3.66 4.81
N ASN A 18 -20.38 -3.71 5.60
CA ASN A 18 -21.68 -4.21 5.13
C ASN A 18 -22.35 -3.26 4.13
N ASP A 19 -21.99 -1.97 4.15
CA ASP A 19 -22.45 -1.00 3.15
C ASP A 19 -21.61 -1.15 1.88
N PRO A 20 -22.22 -1.48 0.72
CA PRO A 20 -21.49 -1.79 -0.50
C PRO A 20 -20.81 -0.56 -1.13
N VAL A 21 -21.25 0.66 -0.82
CA VAL A 21 -20.62 1.88 -1.32
C VAL A 21 -19.36 2.17 -0.50
N LEU A 22 -19.45 2.07 0.83
CA LEU A 22 -18.30 2.23 1.72
C LEU A 22 -17.24 1.16 1.47
N ASP A 23 -17.66 -0.07 1.20
CA ASP A 23 -16.76 -1.18 0.93
C ASP A 23 -15.93 -0.96 -0.33
N ARG A 24 -16.59 -0.61 -1.45
CA ARG A 24 -15.90 -0.26 -2.70
C ARG A 24 -14.99 0.96 -2.54
N LEU A 25 -15.44 1.98 -1.79
CA LEU A 25 -14.61 3.16 -1.53
C LEU A 25 -13.34 2.78 -0.76
N MET A 26 -13.45 1.87 0.22
CA MET A 26 -12.31 1.35 0.96
C MET A 26 -11.38 0.57 0.04
N GLY A 27 -11.92 -0.31 -0.81
CA GLY A 27 -11.15 -1.05 -1.81
C GLY A 27 -10.34 -0.14 -2.73
N VAL A 28 -10.97 0.89 -3.30
CA VAL A 28 -10.29 1.91 -4.13
C VAL A 28 -9.22 2.65 -3.34
N THR A 29 -9.51 3.00 -2.07
CA THR A 29 -8.55 3.73 -1.22
C THR A 29 -7.31 2.89 -0.91
N LEU A 30 -7.47 1.60 -0.61
CA LEU A 30 -6.34 0.69 -0.37
C LEU A 30 -5.55 0.41 -1.64
N ALA A 31 -6.21 0.27 -2.79
CA ALA A 31 -5.54 0.14 -4.08
C ALA A 31 -4.67 1.37 -4.36
N LEU A 32 -5.22 2.58 -4.18
CA LEU A 32 -4.47 3.81 -4.36
C LEU A 32 -3.31 3.93 -3.35
N ALA A 33 -3.52 3.55 -2.09
CA ALA A 33 -2.46 3.55 -1.09
C ALA A 33 -1.30 2.62 -1.48
N ALA A 34 -1.59 1.44 -2.01
CA ALA A 34 -0.57 0.52 -2.52
C ALA A 34 0.20 1.12 -3.70
N GLU A 35 -0.49 1.72 -4.68
CA GLU A 35 0.14 2.40 -5.81
C GLU A 35 1.05 3.56 -5.35
N VAL A 36 0.61 4.34 -4.37
CA VAL A 36 1.40 5.43 -3.77
C VAL A 36 2.64 4.89 -3.07
N HIS A 37 2.54 3.78 -2.34
CA HIS A 37 3.70 3.16 -1.70
C HIS A 37 4.71 2.68 -2.75
N MET A 38 4.26 1.99 -3.79
CA MET A 38 5.11 1.55 -4.90
C MET A 38 5.80 2.73 -5.61
N LEU A 39 5.09 3.85 -5.76
CA LEU A 39 5.68 5.06 -6.33
C LEU A 39 6.80 5.62 -5.44
N ARG A 40 6.61 5.64 -4.12
CA ARG A 40 7.63 6.06 -3.15
C ARG A 40 8.86 5.17 -3.18
N GLU A 41 8.68 3.85 -3.25
CA GLU A 41 9.78 2.90 -3.38
C GLU A 41 10.58 3.16 -4.67
N ARG A 42 9.89 3.36 -5.81
CA ARG A 42 10.57 3.67 -7.08
C ARG A 42 11.34 4.97 -7.05
N VAL A 43 10.79 6.02 -6.44
CA VAL A 43 11.50 7.30 -6.26
C VAL A 43 12.74 7.10 -5.41
N ARG A 44 12.63 6.37 -4.30
CA ARG A 44 13.75 6.06 -3.43
C ARG A 44 14.84 5.27 -4.14
N ASP A 45 14.48 4.24 -4.90
CA ASP A 45 15.42 3.46 -5.70
C ASP A 45 16.16 4.36 -6.73
N LEU A 46 15.47 5.34 -7.32
CA LEU A 46 16.09 6.31 -8.24
C LEU A 46 17.02 7.29 -7.53
N GLU A 47 16.66 7.74 -6.32
CA GLU A 47 17.48 8.63 -5.50
C GLU A 47 18.73 7.92 -4.98
N GLU A 48 18.61 6.66 -4.55
CA GLU A 48 19.71 5.83 -4.08
C GLU A 48 20.58 5.30 -5.22
N ALA A 49 20.04 5.10 -6.43
CA ALA A 49 20.88 4.88 -7.62
C ALA A 49 21.82 6.08 -7.90
N ARG A 50 21.52 7.27 -7.35
CA ARG A 50 22.36 8.48 -7.37
C ARG A 50 23.25 8.65 -6.13
N GLY A 51 23.13 7.81 -5.10
CA GLY A 51 23.73 7.96 -3.76
C GLY A 51 24.00 6.62 -3.05
N PRO A 52 24.20 6.56 -1.72
CA PRO A 52 24.63 5.32 -1.08
C PRO A 52 23.49 4.31 -0.94
N GLY A 53 23.59 3.19 -1.68
CA GLY A 53 23.09 1.84 -1.37
C GLY A 53 21.57 1.63 -1.19
N LEU A 54 20.99 0.70 -1.96
CA LEU A 54 19.60 0.27 -1.79
C LEU A 54 19.33 -0.33 -0.39
N PRO A 55 18.17 -0.05 0.24
CA PRO A 55 17.77 -0.70 1.47
C PRO A 55 17.65 -2.20 1.26
N ASP A 56 17.93 -2.95 2.32
CA ASP A 56 17.72 -4.39 2.31
C ASP A 56 16.22 -4.74 2.35
N ALA A 57 15.93 -6.04 2.20
CA ALA A 57 14.56 -6.54 2.18
C ALA A 57 13.84 -6.39 3.53
N ALA A 58 14.56 -6.34 4.65
CA ALA A 58 13.96 -6.16 5.98
C ALA A 58 13.49 -4.72 6.16
N ALA A 59 14.37 -3.75 5.83
CA ALA A 59 14.04 -2.33 5.87
C ALA A 59 12.84 -1.97 4.99
N ARG A 60 12.71 -2.58 3.79
CA ARG A 60 11.52 -2.39 2.94
C ARG A 60 10.24 -2.93 3.58
N ARG A 61 10.29 -4.09 4.23
CA ARG A 61 9.11 -4.68 4.91
C ARG A 61 8.67 -3.82 6.09
N ASP A 62 9.62 -3.30 6.87
CA ASP A 62 9.33 -2.43 8.01
C ASP A 62 8.71 -1.10 7.54
N ASP A 63 9.23 -0.50 6.47
CA ASP A 63 8.65 0.70 5.86
C ASP A 63 7.22 0.46 5.33
N ALA A 64 7.01 -0.66 4.62
CA ALA A 64 5.68 -1.05 4.15
C ALA A 64 4.68 -1.24 5.31
N ALA A 65 5.11 -1.86 6.41
CA ALA A 65 4.30 -2.03 7.61
C ALA A 65 3.97 -0.68 8.27
N ALA A 66 4.95 0.22 8.38
CA ALA A 66 4.75 1.56 8.92
C ALA A 66 3.80 2.40 8.05
N PHE A 67 3.94 2.31 6.73
CA PHE A 67 3.04 2.97 5.79
C PHE A 67 1.60 2.44 5.92
N ALA A 68 1.41 1.13 5.97
CA ALA A 68 0.10 0.52 6.16
C ALA A 68 -0.53 0.95 7.49
N ALA A 69 0.23 0.96 8.58
CA ALA A 69 -0.24 1.43 9.88
C ALA A 69 -0.72 2.89 9.83
N HIS A 70 0.05 3.76 9.16
CA HIS A 70 -0.33 5.17 8.99
C HIS A 70 -1.62 5.34 8.16
N VAL A 71 -1.76 4.58 7.06
CA VAL A 71 -2.96 4.62 6.20
C VAL A 71 -4.21 4.17 6.95
N LEU A 72 -4.07 3.18 7.84
CA LEU A 72 -5.18 2.60 8.60
C LEU A 72 -5.48 3.33 9.90
N GLU A 73 -4.59 4.20 10.38
CA GLU A 73 -4.77 4.95 11.64
C GLU A 73 -6.11 5.71 11.74
N PRO A 74 -6.61 6.39 10.68
CA PRO A 74 -7.91 7.06 10.71
C PRO A 74 -9.09 6.11 10.96
N LEU A 75 -9.01 4.85 10.53
CA LEU A 75 -10.06 3.86 10.76
C LEU A 75 -10.17 3.47 12.24
N LEU A 76 -9.13 3.73 13.03
CA LEU A 76 -9.14 3.55 14.49
C LEU A 76 -9.74 4.76 15.22
N GLY A 77 -10.27 5.76 14.50
CA GLY A 77 -10.78 7.01 15.08
C GLY A 77 -9.67 7.94 15.57
N ARG A 78 -8.42 7.71 15.16
CA ARG A 78 -7.26 8.54 15.51
C ARG A 78 -6.94 9.44 14.33
N GLN A 79 -7.05 10.75 14.53
CA GLN A 79 -6.64 11.74 13.54
C GLN A 79 -5.37 12.43 14.03
N SER A 80 -4.23 12.12 13.41
CA SER A 80 -3.00 12.91 13.59
C SER A 80 -3.11 14.18 12.75
N ALA A 81 -3.32 15.33 13.39
CA ALA A 81 -3.17 16.62 12.72
C ALA A 81 -1.69 16.77 12.31
N ARG A 82 -1.42 17.13 11.05
CA ARG A 82 -0.07 17.57 10.68
C ARG A 82 0.24 18.81 11.53
N GLY A 83 1.26 18.72 12.38
CA GLY A 83 1.82 19.90 13.05
C GLY A 83 2.25 20.95 12.02
N PRO A 84 2.34 22.24 12.40
CA PRO A 84 2.66 23.31 11.46
C PRO A 84 4.00 22.99 10.77
N LEU A 85 3.99 23.10 9.44
CA LEU A 85 5.17 23.01 8.57
C LEU A 85 6.21 24.07 8.93
#